data_AF-X6CE84-F1
#
_entry.id   AF-X6CE84-F1
#
_cell.length_a   1.000
_cell.length_b   1.000
_cell.length_c   1.000
_cell.angle_alpha   90.00
_cell.angle_beta   90.00
_cell.angle_gamma   90.00
#
_symmetry.space_group_name_H-M   'P 1'
#
loop_
_entity.id
_entity.type
_entity.pdbx_description
1 polymer ?
#
loop_
_entity_poly.entity_id
_entity_poly.type
_entity_poly.pdbx_seq_one_letter_code
_entity_poly.pdbx_strand_id
1 'polypeptide(L)'
;MTLEAWMAGAAPSAYTAGTLRSISRTLADAEAQIRSAGTAEPAEQAALTAAVKDLSVAVARAQAGLQAGNRTEVQNAQQDLRLASRSLSTAYARYFAPKS
;
A
#
# COMPACT_ATOMS: atom_id res chain seq x y z
N MET A 1 -13.28 -1.07 4.27
CA MET A 1 -14.70 -1.29 3.90
C MET A 1 -15.01 -1.49 2.41
N THR A 2 -14.06 -1.39 1.47
CA THR A 2 -14.23 -1.99 0.11
C THR A 2 -12.96 -2.69 -0.32
N LEU A 3 -11.80 -2.07 -0.09
CA LEU A 3 -10.50 -2.71 -0.25
C LEU A 3 -10.36 -3.95 0.66
N GLU A 4 -10.69 -3.84 1.95
CA GLU A 4 -10.69 -4.98 2.89
C GLU A 4 -11.56 -6.16 2.41
N ALA A 5 -12.78 -5.86 1.93
CA ALA A 5 -13.70 -6.88 1.41
C ALA A 5 -13.19 -7.51 0.10
N TRP A 6 -12.57 -6.70 -0.76
CA TRP A 6 -11.92 -7.20 -1.97
C TRP A 6 -10.67 -8.02 -1.65
N MET A 7 -9.84 -7.61 -0.67
CA MET A 7 -8.70 -8.39 -0.18
C MET A 7 -9.15 -9.73 0.41
N ALA A 8 -10.36 -9.79 0.98
CA ALA A 8 -10.99 -11.03 1.43
C ALA A 8 -11.59 -11.88 0.28
N GLY A 9 -11.52 -11.41 -0.97
CA GLY A 9 -12.03 -12.11 -2.16
C GLY A 9 -13.53 -11.92 -2.42
N ALA A 10 -14.19 -10.97 -1.76
CA ALA A 10 -15.65 -10.89 -1.70
C ALA A 10 -16.31 -9.79 -2.57
N ALA A 11 -15.56 -8.94 -3.29
CA ALA A 11 -16.10 -7.76 -3.98
C ALA A 11 -16.05 -7.86 -5.53
N PRO A 12 -17.03 -7.28 -6.27
CA PRO A 12 -17.01 -7.17 -7.73
C PRO A 12 -15.81 -6.37 -8.26
N SER A 13 -15.12 -6.89 -9.28
CA SER A 13 -13.84 -6.38 -9.79
C SER A 13 -13.86 -4.97 -10.36
N ALA A 14 -14.96 -4.52 -10.96
CA ALA A 14 -15.04 -3.24 -11.67
C ALA A 14 -14.98 -2.01 -10.75
N TYR A 15 -15.63 -2.05 -9.57
CA TYR A 15 -15.59 -0.96 -8.60
C TYR A 15 -14.19 -0.86 -7.94
N THR A 16 -13.53 -2.00 -7.77
CA THR A 16 -12.20 -2.08 -7.15
C THR A 16 -11.11 -1.37 -7.96
N ALA A 17 -11.15 -1.41 -9.30
CA ALA A 17 -10.12 -0.79 -10.13
C ALA A 17 -10.05 0.74 -9.95
N GLY A 18 -11.20 1.41 -9.81
CA GLY A 18 -11.26 2.85 -9.52
C GLY A 18 -10.70 3.17 -8.13
N THR A 19 -11.04 2.35 -7.13
CA THR A 19 -10.50 2.49 -5.77
C THR A 19 -8.98 2.31 -5.74
N LEU A 20 -8.44 1.28 -6.39
CA LEU A 20 -6.99 1.04 -6.45
C LEU A 20 -6.24 2.20 -7.10
N ARG A 21 -6.78 2.78 -8.18
CA ARG A 21 -6.20 3.96 -8.81
C ARG A 21 -6.14 5.16 -7.85
N SER A 22 -7.21 5.40 -7.10
CA SER A 22 -7.24 6.47 -6.10
C SER A 22 -6.21 6.23 -5.00
N ILE A 23 -6.10 5.00 -4.51
CA ILE A 23 -5.12 4.61 -3.49
C ILE A 23 -3.69 4.83 -4.00
N SER A 24 -3.38 4.40 -5.23
CA SER A 24 -2.06 4.61 -5.83
C SER A 24 -1.64 6.08 -5.82
N ARG A 25 -2.58 7.00 -6.11
CA ARG A 25 -2.32 8.44 -6.06
C ARG A 25 -2.04 8.92 -4.64
N THR A 26 -2.89 8.53 -3.68
CA THR A 26 -2.70 8.88 -2.27
C THR A 26 -1.36 8.38 -1.73
N LEU A 27 -0.93 7.17 -2.11
CA LEU A 27 0.37 6.62 -1.69
C LEU A 27 1.55 7.37 -2.31
N ALA A 28 1.46 7.76 -3.59
CA ALA A 28 2.49 8.57 -4.24
C ALA A 28 2.64 9.94 -3.58
N ASP A 29 1.51 10.58 -3.25
CA ASP A 29 1.48 11.86 -2.54
C ASP A 29 2.08 11.71 -1.13
N ALA A 30 1.72 10.65 -0.41
CA ALA A 30 2.27 10.34 0.92
C ALA A 30 3.78 10.08 0.86
N GLU A 31 4.26 9.32 -0.13
CA GLU A 31 5.70 9.05 -0.31
C GLU A 31 6.47 10.36 -0.55
N ALA A 32 5.93 11.26 -1.36
CA ALA A 32 6.53 12.57 -1.61
C ALA A 32 6.57 13.44 -0.34
N GLN A 33 5.48 13.45 0.44
CA GLN A 33 5.41 14.17 1.71
C GLN A 33 6.37 13.61 2.77
N ILE A 34 6.49 12.29 2.88
CA ILE A 34 7.43 11.66 3.80
C ILE A 34 8.86 12.05 3.41
N ARG A 35 9.22 11.98 2.12
CA ARG A 35 10.58 12.32 1.66
C ARG A 35 10.94 13.80 1.81
N SER A 36 9.95 14.70 1.72
CA SER A 36 10.18 16.15 1.85
C SER A 36 10.17 16.65 3.29
N ALA A 37 9.61 15.87 4.23
CA ALA A 37 9.64 16.21 5.64
C ALA A 37 11.09 16.18 6.16
N GLY A 38 11.51 17.24 6.85
CA GLY A 38 12.73 17.18 7.65
C GLY A 38 12.56 16.17 8.79
N THR A 39 13.55 15.29 8.99
CA THR A 39 13.51 14.27 10.05
C THR A 39 14.78 14.32 10.90
N ALA A 40 14.65 14.08 12.20
CA ALA A 40 15.78 13.75 13.07
C ALA A 40 16.16 12.26 12.97
N GLU A 41 15.30 11.45 12.35
CA GLU A 41 15.35 9.98 12.33
C GLU A 41 15.39 9.49 10.86
N PRO A 42 16.54 9.57 10.18
CA PRO A 42 16.64 9.27 8.74
C PRO A 42 16.43 7.79 8.41
N ALA A 43 16.82 6.88 9.31
CA ALA A 43 16.66 5.44 9.09
C ALA A 43 15.17 5.03 9.15
N GLU A 44 14.42 5.55 10.11
CA GLU A 44 13.00 5.29 10.27
C GLU A 44 12.19 5.95 9.16
N GLN A 45 12.57 7.16 8.73
CA GLN A 45 11.95 7.81 7.56
C GLN A 45 12.16 6.97 6.29
N ALA A 46 13.37 6.44 6.08
CA ALA A 46 13.67 5.58 4.95
C ALA A 46 12.86 4.27 5.01
N ALA A 47 12.74 3.65 6.18
CA ALA A 47 11.91 2.47 6.38
C ALA A 47 10.42 2.73 6.11
N LEU A 48 9.89 3.88 6.57
CA LEU A 48 8.52 4.29 6.30
C LEU A 48 8.30 4.53 4.80
N THR A 49 9.22 5.23 4.14
CA THR A 49 9.19 5.48 2.69
C THR A 49 9.20 4.16 1.90
N ALA A 50 10.06 3.21 2.29
CA ALA A 50 10.12 1.89 1.66
C ALA A 50 8.81 1.12 1.82
N ALA A 51 8.20 1.14 3.02
CA ALA A 51 6.93 0.46 3.25
C ALA A 51 5.76 1.07 2.43
N VAL A 52 5.73 2.40 2.27
CA VAL A 52 4.76 3.07 1.38
C VAL A 52 4.99 2.66 -0.08
N LYS A 53 6.25 2.59 -0.53
CA LYS A 53 6.60 2.15 -1.88
C LYS A 53 6.18 0.70 -2.14
N ASP A 54 6.42 -0.21 -1.21
CA ASP A 54 6.03 -1.62 -1.34
C ASP A 54 4.50 -1.76 -1.44
N LEU A 55 3.75 -0.98 -0.65
CA LEU A 55 2.29 -0.94 -0.75
C LEU A 55 1.84 -0.40 -2.12
N SER A 56 2.47 0.65 -2.65
CA SER A 56 2.20 1.17 -3.99
C SER A 56 2.40 0.12 -5.08
N VAL A 57 3.48 -0.67 -5.00
CA VAL A 57 3.75 -1.78 -5.93
C VAL A 57 2.67 -2.85 -5.86
N ALA A 58 2.25 -3.23 -4.65
CA ALA A 58 1.18 -4.21 -4.46
C ALA A 58 -0.18 -3.73 -5.03
N VAL A 59 -0.52 -2.45 -4.85
CA VAL A 59 -1.71 -1.82 -5.45
C VAL A 59 -1.64 -1.82 -6.97
N ALA A 60 -0.48 -1.51 -7.55
CA ALA A 60 -0.29 -1.52 -9.00
C ALA A 60 -0.46 -2.93 -9.60
N ARG A 61 0.10 -3.97 -8.94
CA ARG A 61 -0.09 -5.37 -9.32
C ARG A 61 -1.56 -5.80 -9.24
N ALA A 62 -2.26 -5.41 -8.17
CA ALA A 62 -3.69 -5.65 -8.03
C ALA A 62 -4.49 -5.04 -9.17
N GLN A 63 -4.19 -3.79 -9.54
CA GLN A 63 -4.85 -3.11 -10.64
C GLN A 63 -4.59 -3.81 -11.98
N ALA A 64 -3.34 -4.22 -12.24
CA ALA A 64 -2.96 -4.93 -13.46
C ALA A 64 -3.68 -6.29 -13.57
N GLY A 65 -3.68 -7.09 -12.50
CA GLY A 65 -4.36 -8.40 -12.48
C GLY A 65 -5.87 -8.28 -12.70
N LEU A 66 -6.51 -7.24 -12.15
CA LEU A 66 -7.93 -6.97 -12.40
C LEU A 66 -8.19 -6.57 -13.86
N GLN A 67 -7.34 -5.73 -14.45
CA GLN A 67 -7.47 -5.31 -15.85
C GLN A 67 -7.25 -6.47 -16.83
N ALA A 68 -6.33 -7.39 -16.50
CA ALA A 68 -6.04 -8.58 -17.29
C ALA A 68 -7.08 -9.70 -17.10
N GLY A 69 -8.00 -9.58 -16.12
CA GLY A 69 -8.91 -10.66 -15.75
C GLY A 69 -8.19 -11.89 -15.18
N ASN A 70 -6.94 -11.74 -14.73
CA ASN A 70 -6.10 -12.85 -14.28
C ASN A 70 -6.35 -13.13 -12.79
N ARG A 71 -7.11 -14.19 -12.53
CA ARG A 71 -7.49 -14.59 -11.15
C ARG A 71 -6.28 -14.88 -10.26
N THR A 72 -5.24 -15.52 -10.80
CA THR A 72 -4.03 -15.88 -10.03
C THR A 72 -3.27 -14.63 -9.64
N GLU A 73 -3.09 -13.69 -10.56
CA GLU A 73 -2.45 -12.39 -10.26
C GLU A 73 -3.24 -11.59 -9.24
N VAL A 74 -4.57 -11.59 -9.34
CA VAL A 74 -5.45 -10.94 -8.35
C VAL A 74 -5.25 -11.54 -6.96
N GLN A 75 -5.22 -12.87 -6.83
CA GLN A 75 -5.01 -13.55 -5.55
C GLN A 75 -3.63 -13.24 -4.96
N ASN A 76 -2.58 -13.28 -5.78
CA ASN A 76 -1.22 -12.92 -5.37
C ASN A 76 -1.17 -11.46 -4.90
N ALA A 77 -1.78 -10.55 -5.65
CA ALA A 77 -1.82 -9.14 -5.30
C ALA A 77 -2.61 -8.87 -4.00
N GLN A 78 -3.69 -9.62 -3.73
CA GLN A 78 -4.40 -9.55 -2.45
C GLN A 78 -3.50 -9.97 -1.28
N GLN A 79 -2.64 -10.98 -1.47
CA GLN A 79 -1.67 -11.38 -0.47
C GLN A 79 -0.56 -10.33 -0.29
N ASP A 80 -0.02 -9.81 -1.38
CA ASP A 80 0.99 -8.73 -1.36
C ASP A 80 0.46 -7.51 -0.61
N LEU A 81 -0.79 -7.10 -0.86
CA LEU A 81 -1.43 -5.97 -0.18
C LEU A 81 -1.58 -6.20 1.33
N ARG A 82 -1.95 -7.41 1.75
CA ARG A 82 -2.02 -7.76 3.18
C ARG A 82 -0.66 -7.66 3.86
N LEU A 83 0.39 -8.16 3.21
CA LEU A 83 1.75 -8.11 3.74
C LEU A 83 2.26 -6.67 3.80
N ALA A 84 2.15 -5.93 2.70
CA ALA A 84 2.59 -4.54 2.62
C ALA A 84 1.86 -3.64 3.63
N SER A 85 0.55 -3.87 3.86
CA SER A 85 -0.22 -3.12 4.86
C SER A 85 0.31 -3.35 6.29
N ARG A 86 0.70 -4.59 6.63
CA ARG A 86 1.31 -4.91 7.93
C ARG A 86 2.70 -4.28 8.08
N SER A 87 3.50 -4.32 7.02
CA SER A 87 4.82 -3.67 6.98
C SER A 87 4.69 -2.17 7.17
N LEU A 88 3.74 -1.52 6.50
CA LEU A 88 3.46 -0.09 6.66
C LEU A 88 3.03 0.25 8.08
N SER A 89 2.10 -0.52 8.67
CA SER A 89 1.68 -0.32 10.06
C SER A 89 2.86 -0.42 11.04
N THR A 90 3.77 -1.38 10.82
CA THR A 90 4.99 -1.55 11.63
C THR A 90 5.96 -0.39 11.46
N ALA A 91 6.22 0.05 10.22
CA ALA A 91 7.12 1.16 9.93
C ALA A 91 6.57 2.48 10.49
N TYR A 92 5.26 2.70 10.36
CA TYR A 92 4.56 3.85 10.94
C TYR A 92 4.72 3.88 12.46
N ALA A 93 4.44 2.77 13.14
CA ALA A 93 4.57 2.69 14.60
C ALA A 93 6.00 2.98 15.07
N ARG A 94 7.02 2.52 14.34
CA ARG A 94 8.43 2.80 14.64
C ARG A 94 8.81 4.27 14.41
N TYR A 95 8.35 4.85 13.31
CA TYR A 95 8.66 6.25 12.96
C TYR A 95 8.10 7.24 14.00
N PHE A 96 6.89 6.98 14.50
CA PHE A 96 6.22 7.84 15.48
C PHE A 96 6.40 7.40 16.95
N ALA A 97 7.23 6.40 17.22
CA ALA A 97 7.51 5.98 18.59
C ALA A 97 8.24 7.12 19.35
N PRO A 98 7.93 7.34 20.64
CA PRO A 98 8.68 8.29 21.47
C PRO A 98 10.17 7.94 21.46
N LYS A 99 11.01 8.92 21.17
CA LYS A 99 12.47 8.80 21.23
C LYS A 99 12.92 9.22 22.62
N SER A 100 13.78 8.40 23.23
CA SER A 100 14.34 8.62 24.58
C SER A 100 15.59 9.48 24.53
#